data_AF-A0A7E4UPW6-F1
#
_entry.id   AF-A0A7E4UPW6-F1
#
_cell.length_a   1.000
_cell.length_b   1.000
_cell.length_c   1.000
_cell.angle_alpha   90.00
_cell.angle_beta   90.00
_cell.angle_gamma   90.00
#
_symmetry.space_group_name_H-M   'P 1'
#
loop_
_entity.id
_entity.type
_entity.pdbx_description
1 polymer ?
#
loop_
_entity_poly.entity_id
_entity_poly.type
_entity_poly.pdbx_seq_one_letter_code
_entity_poly.pdbx_strand_id
1 'polypeptide(L)'
;MDFGGTYEYSDNPNEELEWRNQAGAHTDCYVKYRVSLWHLLESAEFIIISDIDDVLIPRHHKNYLDEFHELNVQYPWASALRYYRFNTAFQTEKEASGYSINEAVRTARLAMNQREDGKSVVKTKVVETVWIHWPALTKGWHTYYDIDSEFNFMVHFRNWTASSEAKHINRKSKVYKKSRPLHNFFAADKFRLLQMRAENFVAKNAQFEFDALPSDSVYYKLIENCYNDMFYSRGRVVTTCPSPARCNFPGNLEGVECAVAGGRVKHTFINDNLIVHHISKATKGMEIHSEGCKYL
;
A
#
# COMPACT_ATOMS: atom_id res chain seq x y z
N MET A 1 -1.33 -24.64 1.17
CA MET A 1 -0.86 -23.87 0.00
C MET A 1 0.28 -24.65 -0.58
N ASP A 2 0.13 -25.11 -1.81
CA ASP A 2 1.06 -26.05 -2.45
C ASP A 2 2.31 -25.32 -2.94
N PHE A 3 3.46 -25.72 -2.41
CA PHE A 3 4.79 -25.18 -2.73
C PHE A 3 5.58 -26.10 -3.65
N GLY A 4 4.98 -27.14 -4.24
CA GLY A 4 5.74 -28.09 -5.05
C GLY A 4 4.87 -29.04 -5.86
N GLY A 5 4.72 -28.72 -7.14
CA GLY A 5 4.20 -29.62 -8.16
C GLY A 5 4.35 -28.98 -9.54
N THR A 6 4.89 -29.72 -10.50
CA THR A 6 4.95 -29.31 -11.91
C THR A 6 3.55 -29.35 -12.50
N TYR A 7 3.00 -28.18 -12.79
CA TYR A 7 1.81 -28.02 -13.63
C TYR A 7 2.24 -27.48 -14.99
N GLU A 8 1.60 -27.97 -16.06
CA GLU A 8 1.61 -27.30 -17.34
C GLU A 8 0.75 -26.03 -17.20
N TYR A 9 1.41 -24.88 -17.08
CA TYR A 9 0.77 -23.57 -17.03
C TYR A 9 0.38 -23.12 -18.44
N SER A 10 -0.63 -22.25 -18.54
CA SER A 10 -0.72 -21.29 -19.64
C SER A 10 0.64 -20.59 -19.78
N ASP A 11 1.10 -20.30 -20.99
CA ASP A 11 2.43 -19.72 -21.27
C ASP A 11 2.67 -18.33 -20.61
N ASN A 12 1.75 -17.83 -19.77
CA ASN A 12 1.86 -16.57 -19.06
C ASN A 12 2.17 -16.78 -17.56
N PRO A 13 3.46 -16.78 -17.15
CA PRO A 13 3.84 -16.90 -15.75
C PRO A 13 3.27 -15.76 -14.88
N ASN A 14 2.79 -14.65 -15.44
CA ASN A 14 2.23 -13.55 -14.66
C ASN A 14 0.84 -13.85 -14.08
N GLU A 15 0.10 -14.84 -14.61
CA GLU A 15 -1.28 -15.15 -14.19
C GLU A 15 -1.39 -15.70 -12.75
N GLU A 16 -0.32 -16.27 -12.21
CA GLU A 16 -0.30 -16.84 -10.85
C GLU A 16 0.77 -16.24 -9.93
N LEU A 17 1.53 -15.26 -10.44
CA LEU A 17 2.64 -14.68 -9.70
C LEU A 17 2.23 -13.52 -8.83
N GLU A 18 1.13 -12.81 -9.04
CA GLU A 18 0.92 -11.50 -8.39
C GLU A 18 0.91 -11.53 -6.85
N TRP A 19 0.30 -12.53 -6.23
CA TRP A 19 0.31 -12.66 -4.76
C TRP A 19 1.62 -13.21 -4.21
N ARG A 20 2.24 -14.17 -4.92
CA ARG A 20 3.61 -14.63 -4.62
C ARG A 20 4.61 -13.48 -4.76
N ASN A 21 4.35 -12.59 -5.72
CA ASN A 21 5.09 -11.38 -6.03
C ASN A 21 4.79 -10.27 -5.03
N GLN A 22 3.67 -10.24 -4.31
CA GLN A 22 3.54 -9.22 -3.26
C GLN A 22 4.50 -9.50 -2.10
N ALA A 23 4.49 -10.71 -1.52
CA ALA A 23 5.45 -11.06 -0.48
C ALA A 23 6.91 -11.01 -0.99
N GLY A 24 7.14 -11.53 -2.20
CA GLY A 24 8.42 -11.45 -2.91
C GLY A 24 8.88 -10.01 -3.15
N ALA A 25 8.07 -9.16 -3.77
CA ALA A 25 8.38 -7.77 -4.06
C ALA A 25 8.53 -6.92 -2.80
N HIS A 26 7.71 -7.14 -1.77
CA HIS A 26 7.92 -6.47 -0.48
C HIS A 26 9.29 -6.85 0.10
N THR A 27 9.65 -8.15 0.04
CA THR A 27 10.95 -8.64 0.49
C THR A 27 12.10 -8.12 -0.39
N ASP A 28 11.95 -8.09 -1.71
CA ASP A 28 12.96 -7.58 -2.64
C ASP A 28 13.20 -6.08 -2.44
N CYS A 29 12.12 -5.30 -2.28
CA CYS A 29 12.20 -3.89 -1.90
C CYS A 29 12.90 -3.74 -0.56
N TYR A 30 12.50 -4.52 0.45
CA TYR A 30 13.12 -4.50 1.77
C TYR A 30 14.62 -4.79 1.69
N VAL A 31 15.05 -5.86 1.01
CA VAL A 31 16.47 -6.22 0.85
C VAL A 31 17.25 -5.09 0.19
N LYS A 32 16.70 -4.43 -0.84
CA LYS A 32 17.32 -3.27 -1.50
C LYS A 32 17.53 -2.08 -0.55
N TYR A 33 16.55 -1.77 0.29
CA TYR A 33 16.66 -0.66 1.26
C TYR A 33 17.41 -1.04 2.54
N ARG A 34 17.55 -2.34 2.79
CA ARG A 34 18.26 -2.88 3.93
C ARG A 34 19.77 -2.93 3.68
N VAL A 35 20.20 -3.50 2.56
CA VAL A 35 21.61 -3.83 2.31
C VAL A 35 22.31 -2.70 1.57
N SER A 36 23.37 -2.14 2.17
CA SER A 36 24.31 -1.26 1.46
C SER A 36 25.34 -2.09 0.69
N LEU A 37 25.85 -1.57 -0.44
CA LEU A 37 26.86 -2.20 -1.30
C LEU A 37 28.17 -2.57 -0.57
N TRP A 38 28.35 -2.08 0.65
CA TRP A 38 29.34 -2.58 1.60
C TRP A 38 28.65 -3.50 2.61
N HIS A 39 28.87 -4.81 2.50
CA HIS A 39 28.26 -5.92 3.27
C HIS A 39 28.39 -5.86 4.81
N LEU A 40 28.69 -4.70 5.41
CA LEU A 40 28.88 -4.50 6.85
C LEU A 40 27.94 -3.44 7.45
N LEU A 41 27.12 -2.76 6.65
CA LEU A 41 26.20 -1.71 7.14
C LEU A 41 24.78 -1.90 6.59
N GLU A 42 23.81 -1.86 7.51
CA GLU A 42 22.39 -1.73 7.20
C GLU A 42 22.13 -0.27 6.79
N SER A 43 21.50 -0.02 5.63
CA SER A 43 21.27 1.35 5.12
C SER A 43 20.22 2.13 5.92
N ALA A 44 19.41 1.44 6.71
CA ALA A 44 18.42 2.01 7.62
C ALA A 44 18.28 1.13 8.88
N GLU A 45 18.03 1.75 10.05
CA GLU A 45 17.77 1.02 11.30
C GLU A 45 16.32 0.50 11.36
N PHE A 46 15.38 1.29 10.84
CA PHE A 46 13.96 0.98 10.77
C PHE A 46 13.44 1.18 9.35
N ILE A 47 12.52 0.31 8.91
CA ILE A 47 11.81 0.45 7.64
C ILE A 47 10.31 0.34 7.90
N ILE A 48 9.52 1.28 7.38
CA ILE A 48 8.06 1.22 7.45
C ILE A 48 7.54 0.37 6.28
N ILE A 49 6.73 -0.64 6.61
CA ILE A 49 6.06 -1.53 5.66
C ILE A 49 4.56 -1.22 5.73
N SER A 50 4.07 -0.39 4.80
CA SER A 50 2.69 0.10 4.76
C SER A 50 2.17 0.26 3.32
N ASP A 51 0.86 0.47 3.16
CA ASP A 51 0.30 0.89 1.87
C ASP A 51 0.65 2.36 1.59
N ILE A 52 0.52 2.80 0.34
CA ILE A 52 0.77 4.19 -0.06
C ILE A 52 -0.28 5.18 0.49
N ASP A 53 -1.45 4.68 0.86
CA ASP A 53 -2.55 5.42 1.47
C ASP A 53 -2.57 5.29 3.00
N ASP A 54 -1.50 4.74 3.59
CA ASP A 54 -1.29 4.68 5.03
C ASP A 54 -0.32 5.75 5.50
N VAL A 55 -0.71 6.46 6.56
CA VAL A 55 0.12 7.48 7.19
C VAL A 55 0.26 7.17 8.67
N LEU A 56 1.48 6.86 9.09
CA LEU A 56 1.86 6.89 10.50
C LEU A 56 2.21 8.34 10.86
N ILE A 57 1.78 8.84 12.01
CA ILE A 57 2.12 10.20 12.45
C ILE A 57 2.76 10.05 13.83
N PRO A 58 4.00 10.54 14.04
CA PRO A 58 4.58 10.53 15.38
C PRO A 58 3.69 11.32 16.34
N ARG A 59 3.37 10.74 17.50
CA ARG A 59 2.49 11.34 18.51
C ARG A 59 3.22 11.63 19.81
N HIS A 60 4.26 10.86 20.14
CA HIS A 60 5.03 10.99 21.38
C HIS A 60 6.34 11.75 21.17
N HIS A 61 6.86 11.78 19.93
CA HIS A 61 8.06 12.53 19.56
C HIS A 61 7.83 13.43 18.34
N LYS A 62 8.83 14.29 18.04
CA LYS A 62 8.80 15.22 16.91
C LYS A 62 9.10 14.56 15.56
N ASN A 63 9.64 13.34 15.56
CA ASN A 63 10.02 12.60 14.37
C ASN A 63 9.88 11.09 14.62
N TYR A 64 9.91 10.31 13.53
CA TYR A 64 9.78 8.85 13.59
C TYR A 64 10.93 8.18 14.34
N LEU A 65 12.17 8.63 14.12
CA LEU A 65 13.35 7.96 14.65
C LEU A 65 13.35 7.93 16.18
N ASP A 66 13.06 9.08 16.81
CA ASP A 66 13.00 9.18 18.27
C ASP A 66 11.88 8.31 18.86
N GLU A 67 10.69 8.28 18.23
CA GLU A 67 9.58 7.43 18.69
C GLU A 67 9.90 5.93 18.53
N PHE A 68 10.56 5.55 17.43
CA PHE A 68 11.00 4.17 17.22
C PHE A 68 12.11 3.76 18.19
N HIS A 69 13.01 4.69 18.54
CA HIS A 69 14.06 4.47 19.55
C HIS A 69 13.45 4.25 20.93
N GLU A 70 12.48 5.09 21.34
CA GLU A 70 11.74 4.93 22.60
C GLU A 70 11.10 3.53 22.67
N LEU A 71 10.36 3.14 21.63
CA LEU A 71 9.69 1.84 21.56
C LEU A 71 10.69 0.68 21.51
N ASN A 72 11.84 0.84 20.85
CA ASN A 72 12.87 -0.19 20.80
C ASN A 72 13.60 -0.36 22.16
N VAL A 73 13.68 0.69 22.98
CA VAL A 73 14.15 0.58 24.37
C VAL A 73 13.13 -0.16 25.24
N GLN A 74 11.83 0.13 25.05
CA GLN A 74 10.75 -0.53 25.80
C GLN A 74 10.57 -2.00 25.40
N TYR A 75 10.71 -2.31 24.12
CA TYR A 75 10.48 -3.63 23.53
C TYR A 75 11.71 -4.12 22.74
N PRO A 76 12.86 -4.36 23.40
CA PRO A 76 14.12 -4.68 22.70
C PRO A 76 14.10 -6.01 21.94
N TRP A 77 13.20 -6.90 22.31
CA TRP A 77 12.96 -8.20 21.67
C TRP A 77 12.04 -8.11 20.44
N ALA A 78 11.37 -6.98 20.21
CA ALA A 78 10.48 -6.83 19.07
C ALA A 78 11.28 -6.82 17.75
N SER A 79 10.89 -7.67 16.80
CA SER A 79 11.38 -7.61 15.41
C SER A 79 10.70 -6.53 14.60
N ALA A 80 9.46 -6.21 14.96
CA ALA A 80 8.65 -5.19 14.32
C ALA A 80 7.67 -4.58 15.32
N LEU A 81 7.34 -3.31 15.12
CA LEU A 81 6.32 -2.58 15.85
C LEU A 81 5.09 -2.49 14.93
N ARG A 82 4.01 -3.20 15.26
CA ARG A 82 2.79 -3.24 14.45
C ARG A 82 1.78 -2.23 14.99
N TYR A 83 1.39 -1.29 14.16
CA TYR A 83 0.43 -0.25 14.47
C TYR A 83 -0.92 -0.62 13.88
N TYR A 84 -1.97 -0.57 14.70
CA TYR A 84 -3.33 -0.70 14.20
C TYR A 84 -3.65 0.39 13.21
N ARG A 85 -4.54 0.07 12.28
CA ARG A 85 -4.96 0.97 11.22
C ARG A 85 -6.43 1.31 11.32
N PHE A 86 -6.76 2.58 11.11
CA PHE A 86 -8.14 3.06 11.09
C PHE A 86 -8.50 3.68 9.75
N ASN A 87 -9.60 3.20 9.17
CA ASN A 87 -10.20 3.80 7.98
C ASN A 87 -10.59 5.25 8.21
N THR A 88 -10.39 6.07 7.19
CA THR A 88 -10.96 7.40 7.10
C THR A 88 -12.01 7.48 6.00
N ALA A 89 -12.97 8.38 6.21
CA ALA A 89 -13.76 8.96 5.14
C ALA A 89 -13.50 10.47 5.05
N PHE A 90 -13.25 10.98 3.84
CA PHE A 90 -12.92 12.39 3.60
C PHE A 90 -13.48 12.89 2.27
N GLN A 91 -13.51 14.22 2.12
CA GLN A 91 -13.93 14.88 0.88
C GLN A 91 -12.71 15.36 0.11
N THR A 92 -12.79 15.31 -1.22
CA THR A 92 -11.75 15.81 -2.12
C THR A 92 -12.39 16.31 -3.42
N GLU A 93 -11.59 16.91 -4.30
CA GLU A 93 -12.06 17.34 -5.62
C GLU A 93 -11.83 16.24 -6.66
N LYS A 94 -12.67 16.26 -7.70
CA LYS A 94 -12.56 15.31 -8.81
C LYS A 94 -11.35 15.62 -9.69
N GLU A 95 -11.11 16.90 -9.93
CA GLU A 95 -9.99 17.40 -10.72
C GLU A 95 -8.76 17.61 -9.83
N ALA A 96 -7.58 17.23 -10.32
CA ALA A 96 -6.33 17.36 -9.57
C ALA A 96 -6.03 18.80 -9.17
N SER A 97 -6.33 19.77 -10.04
CA SER A 97 -6.15 21.20 -9.77
C SER A 97 -6.97 21.72 -8.58
N GLY A 98 -8.06 21.02 -8.21
CA GLY A 98 -8.86 21.33 -7.02
C GLY A 98 -8.39 20.63 -5.75
N TYR A 99 -7.43 19.71 -5.81
CA TYR A 99 -7.00 18.93 -4.66
C TYR A 99 -6.37 19.81 -3.57
N SER A 100 -6.83 19.63 -2.34
CA SER A 100 -6.23 20.26 -1.15
C SER A 100 -6.04 19.23 -0.05
N ILE A 101 -4.78 19.05 0.37
CA ILE A 101 -4.46 18.21 1.54
C ILE A 101 -5.06 18.79 2.83
N ASN A 102 -5.15 20.11 2.93
CA ASN A 102 -5.82 20.77 4.06
C ASN A 102 -7.30 20.38 4.12
N GLU A 103 -8.05 20.47 3.01
CA GLU A 103 -9.46 20.07 2.99
C GLU A 103 -9.65 18.57 3.21
N ALA A 104 -8.78 17.74 2.63
CA ALA A 104 -8.80 16.29 2.84
C ALA A 104 -8.67 15.94 4.33
N VAL A 105 -7.67 16.51 5.03
CA VAL A 105 -7.47 16.23 6.46
C VAL A 105 -8.55 16.89 7.33
N ARG A 106 -9.02 18.09 6.99
CA ARG A 106 -10.06 18.81 7.74
C ARG A 106 -11.38 18.06 7.74
N THR A 107 -11.75 17.51 6.58
CA THR A 107 -13.01 16.77 6.40
C THR A 107 -12.90 15.30 6.80
N ALA A 108 -11.68 14.76 6.93
CA ALA A 108 -11.45 13.36 7.28
C ALA A 108 -12.02 12.98 8.65
N ARG A 109 -12.70 11.82 8.67
CA ARG A 109 -13.26 11.19 9.89
C ARG A 109 -12.74 9.78 10.05
N LEU A 110 -12.11 9.51 11.20
CA LEU A 110 -11.59 8.20 11.58
C LEU A 110 -12.71 7.28 12.07
N ALA A 111 -12.81 6.08 11.49
CA ALA A 111 -13.74 5.04 11.91
C ALA A 111 -13.20 4.24 13.10
N MET A 112 -13.32 4.78 14.32
CA MET A 112 -12.74 4.16 15.55
C MET A 112 -13.26 2.75 15.88
N ASN A 113 -14.36 2.30 15.25
CA ASN A 113 -14.95 0.98 15.41
C ASN A 113 -14.56 -0.01 14.29
N GLN A 114 -13.79 0.43 13.29
CA GLN A 114 -13.26 -0.41 12.23
C GLN A 114 -11.75 -0.43 12.32
N ARG A 115 -11.26 -1.26 13.25
CA ARG A 115 -9.86 -1.60 13.33
C ARG A 115 -9.55 -2.63 12.25
N GLU A 116 -8.61 -2.32 11.39
CA GLU A 116 -8.11 -3.23 10.36
C GLU A 116 -6.80 -3.90 10.76
N ASP A 117 -6.33 -4.81 9.92
CA ASP A 117 -5.00 -5.41 10.07
C ASP A 117 -3.93 -4.31 10.06
N GLY A 118 -3.08 -4.34 11.09
CA GLY A 118 -2.06 -3.33 11.28
C GLY A 118 -0.93 -3.43 10.24
N LYS A 119 -0.18 -2.34 10.13
CA LYS A 119 1.05 -2.25 9.34
C LYS A 119 2.24 -2.09 10.28
N SER A 120 3.45 -2.33 9.79
CA SER A 120 4.59 -2.53 10.69
C SER A 120 5.79 -1.65 10.38
N VAL A 121 6.52 -1.31 11.43
CA VAL A 121 7.86 -0.75 11.36
C VAL A 121 8.83 -1.84 11.76
N VAL A 122 9.66 -2.29 10.82
CA VAL A 122 10.57 -3.43 11.02
C VAL A 122 11.95 -2.97 11.46
N LYS A 123 12.55 -3.72 12.39
CA LYS A 123 13.95 -3.55 12.82
C LYS A 123 14.86 -4.36 11.90
N THR A 124 15.63 -3.68 11.07
CA THR A 124 16.37 -4.30 9.96
C THR A 124 17.36 -5.38 10.40
N LYS A 125 17.96 -5.22 11.58
CA LYS A 125 18.97 -6.15 12.13
C LYS A 125 18.45 -7.58 12.37
N VAL A 126 17.15 -7.75 12.65
CA VAL A 126 16.57 -9.01 13.14
C VAL A 126 15.46 -9.57 12.24
N VAL A 127 15.17 -8.88 11.13
CA VAL A 127 14.16 -9.27 10.13
C VAL A 127 14.86 -9.72 8.84
N GLU A 128 14.37 -10.80 8.23
CA GLU A 128 14.95 -11.37 7.01
C GLU A 128 14.05 -11.19 5.80
N THR A 129 12.74 -11.33 5.98
CA THR A 129 11.73 -11.11 4.94
C THR A 129 10.63 -10.20 5.48
N VAL A 130 9.81 -9.62 4.60
CA VAL A 130 8.67 -8.81 5.03
C VAL A 130 7.43 -9.17 4.23
N TRP A 131 6.28 -9.12 4.89
CA TRP A 131 4.99 -9.15 4.24
C TRP A 131 4.09 -8.10 4.89
N ILE A 132 3.36 -7.36 4.07
CA ILE A 132 2.66 -6.14 4.47
C ILE A 132 1.62 -6.32 5.59
N HIS A 133 1.10 -7.53 5.78
CA HIS A 133 0.09 -7.85 6.82
C HIS A 133 0.47 -8.99 7.79
N TRP A 134 1.56 -9.73 7.53
CA TRP A 134 1.82 -11.03 8.16
C TRP A 134 3.28 -11.13 8.59
N PRO A 135 3.61 -12.01 9.56
CA PRO A 135 4.93 -12.02 10.16
C PRO A 135 6.03 -12.27 9.14
N ALA A 136 6.99 -11.35 9.16
CA ALA A 136 8.33 -11.54 8.63
C ALA A 136 8.96 -12.85 9.13
N LEU A 137 9.84 -13.46 8.34
CA LEU A 137 10.84 -14.38 8.90
C LEU A 137 11.78 -13.55 9.78
N THR A 138 11.90 -13.95 11.04
CA THR A 138 12.70 -13.27 12.06
C THR A 138 13.83 -14.18 12.54
N LYS A 139 14.93 -13.58 13.00
CA LYS A 139 16.05 -14.33 13.56
C LYS A 139 15.75 -14.74 15.00
N GLY A 140 15.99 -16.01 15.34
CA GLY A 140 15.89 -16.50 16.72
C GLY A 140 14.47 -16.42 17.30
N TRP A 141 14.34 -15.93 18.54
CA TRP A 141 13.07 -15.80 19.27
C TRP A 141 12.38 -14.45 19.11
N HIS A 142 12.85 -13.60 18.20
CA HIS A 142 12.25 -12.29 17.97
C HIS A 142 10.86 -12.41 17.33
N THR A 143 9.88 -11.64 17.82
CA THR A 143 8.51 -11.57 17.29
C THR A 143 8.03 -10.11 17.22
N TYR A 144 6.89 -9.86 16.58
CA TYR A 144 6.32 -8.51 16.50
C TYR A 144 5.67 -8.09 17.82
N TYR A 145 5.60 -6.78 18.05
CA TYR A 145 4.87 -6.18 19.17
C TYR A 145 3.73 -5.29 18.64
N ASP A 146 2.53 -5.47 19.18
CA ASP A 146 1.36 -4.66 18.84
C ASP A 146 1.34 -3.37 19.66
N ILE A 147 1.42 -2.24 18.97
CA ILE A 147 1.33 -0.91 19.57
C ILE A 147 -0.12 -0.62 19.97
N ASP A 148 -0.30 -0.19 21.22
CA ASP A 148 -1.60 0.24 21.70
C ASP A 148 -2.10 1.45 20.89
N SER A 149 -3.33 1.39 20.39
CA SER A 149 -3.96 2.49 19.65
C SER A 149 -4.11 3.79 20.45
N GLU A 150 -4.09 3.72 21.78
CA GLU A 150 -4.04 4.91 22.64
C GLU A 150 -2.69 5.63 22.50
N PHE A 151 -1.60 4.85 22.46
CA PHE A 151 -0.24 5.35 22.18
C PHE A 151 -0.15 5.89 20.75
N ASN A 152 -0.29 5.02 19.74
CA ASN A 152 -0.25 5.46 18.34
C ASN A 152 -0.95 4.47 17.38
N PHE A 153 -1.31 4.95 16.19
CA PHE A 153 -1.98 4.19 15.14
C PHE A 153 -1.68 4.79 13.76
N MET A 154 -1.91 4.00 12.71
CA MET A 154 -1.86 4.48 11.32
C MET A 154 -3.23 4.92 10.81
N VAL A 155 -3.22 5.97 10.01
CA VAL A 155 -4.38 6.52 9.33
C VAL A 155 -4.45 5.94 7.91
N HIS A 156 -5.58 5.32 7.54
CA HIS A 156 -5.79 4.80 6.19
C HIS A 156 -6.71 5.72 5.39
N PHE A 157 -6.18 6.38 4.37
CA PHE A 157 -6.90 7.30 3.49
C PHE A 157 -7.68 6.57 2.39
N ARG A 158 -8.66 5.76 2.81
CA ARG A 158 -9.37 4.84 1.90
C ARG A 158 -10.61 5.40 1.24
N ASN A 159 -11.51 6.01 2.02
CA ASN A 159 -12.87 6.33 1.54
C ASN A 159 -12.99 7.82 1.20
N TRP A 160 -12.62 8.20 -0.01
CA TRP A 160 -12.81 9.56 -0.49
C TRP A 160 -14.16 9.74 -1.19
N THR A 161 -14.65 10.97 -1.27
CA THR A 161 -15.84 11.33 -2.04
C THR A 161 -15.63 12.70 -2.67
N ALA A 162 -15.97 12.84 -3.95
CA ALA A 162 -15.88 14.13 -4.63
C ALA A 162 -16.83 15.16 -3.96
N SER A 163 -16.38 16.39 -3.75
CA SER A 163 -17.19 17.46 -3.16
C SER A 163 -18.51 17.70 -3.90
N SER A 164 -18.49 17.56 -5.23
CA SER A 164 -19.68 17.62 -6.10
C SER A 164 -20.71 16.53 -5.78
N GLU A 165 -20.24 15.35 -5.35
CA GLU A 165 -21.05 14.18 -4.99
C GLU A 165 -21.40 14.14 -3.49
N ALA A 166 -20.84 15.06 -2.69
CA ALA A 166 -20.96 15.06 -1.24
C ALA A 166 -22.42 15.16 -0.73
N LYS A 167 -23.34 15.68 -1.55
CA LYS A 167 -24.80 15.68 -1.26
C LYS A 167 -25.39 14.26 -1.15
N HIS A 168 -24.72 13.26 -1.71
CA HIS A 168 -25.09 11.84 -1.67
C HIS A 168 -24.30 11.02 -0.65
N ILE A 169 -23.41 11.64 0.14
CA ILE A 169 -22.71 10.91 1.22
C ILE A 169 -23.76 10.35 2.16
N ASN A 170 -23.83 9.02 2.15
CA ASN A 170 -24.68 8.26 3.02
C ASN A 170 -24.11 8.39 4.44
N ARG A 171 -24.44 9.51 5.11
CA ARG A 171 -24.29 9.75 6.56
C ARG A 171 -24.89 8.60 7.42
N LYS A 172 -25.54 7.62 6.79
CA LYS A 172 -26.11 6.41 7.38
C LYS A 172 -25.16 5.21 7.45
N SER A 173 -23.93 5.26 6.93
CA SER A 173 -22.97 4.18 7.17
C SER A 173 -22.76 4.01 8.69
N LYS A 174 -23.20 2.86 9.24
CA LYS A 174 -23.11 2.55 10.68
C LYS A 174 -21.66 2.65 11.20
N VAL A 175 -20.69 2.54 10.28
CA VAL A 175 -19.25 2.66 10.49
C VAL A 175 -18.88 4.00 11.14
N TYR A 176 -19.31 5.13 10.58
CA TYR A 176 -18.85 6.43 11.05
C TYR A 176 -19.65 7.01 12.24
N LYS A 177 -20.54 6.22 12.86
CA LYS A 177 -21.34 6.66 14.01
C LYS A 177 -20.51 6.99 15.25
N LYS A 178 -19.35 6.35 15.43
CA LYS A 178 -18.37 6.65 16.50
C LYS A 178 -17.09 7.30 15.94
N SER A 179 -17.22 8.11 14.90
CA SER A 179 -16.06 8.67 14.22
C SER A 179 -15.47 9.90 14.92
N ARG A 180 -14.14 10.02 14.89
CA ARG A 180 -13.41 11.20 15.39
C ARG A 180 -12.89 12.02 14.21
N PRO A 181 -12.98 13.36 14.25
CA PRO A 181 -12.33 14.19 13.24
C PRO A 181 -10.81 13.99 13.26
N LEU A 182 -10.22 13.75 12.10
CA LEU A 182 -8.78 13.51 11.99
C LEU A 182 -7.97 14.77 12.35
N HIS A 183 -8.48 15.96 12.00
CA HIS A 183 -7.78 17.22 12.31
C HIS A 183 -7.54 17.45 13.81
N ASN A 184 -8.26 16.77 14.71
CA ASN A 184 -8.02 16.85 16.16
C ASN A 184 -6.66 16.26 16.59
N PHE A 185 -6.01 15.48 15.72
CA PHE A 185 -4.72 14.86 15.97
C PHE A 185 -3.53 15.69 15.45
N PHE A 186 -3.80 16.87 14.87
CA PHE A 186 -2.77 17.75 14.32
C PHE A 186 -2.87 19.16 14.92
N ALA A 187 -1.73 19.81 15.08
CA ALA A 187 -1.70 21.22 15.43
C ALA A 187 -2.11 22.08 14.23
N ALA A 188 -2.95 23.09 14.46
CA ALA A 188 -3.56 23.90 13.41
C ALA A 188 -2.54 24.62 12.50
N ASP A 189 -1.39 25.01 13.04
CA ASP A 189 -0.29 25.64 12.30
C ASP A 189 0.33 24.71 11.24
N LYS A 190 0.22 23.38 11.43
CA LYS A 190 0.81 22.38 10.53
C LYS A 190 0.05 22.22 9.23
N PHE A 191 -1.25 22.48 9.21
CA PHE A 191 -2.06 22.30 7.99
C PHE A 191 -1.62 23.22 6.87
N ARG A 192 -1.40 24.51 7.18
CA ARG A 192 -0.92 25.47 6.17
C ARG A 192 0.46 25.10 5.65
N LEU A 193 1.36 24.68 6.54
CA LEU A 193 2.69 24.25 6.16
C LEU A 193 2.65 22.99 5.28
N LEU A 194 1.77 22.04 5.60
CA LEU A 194 1.60 20.80 4.84
C LEU A 194 1.08 21.09 3.42
N GLN A 195 0.05 21.93 3.29
CA GLN A 195 -0.47 22.38 2.00
C GLN A 195 0.62 23.03 1.15
N MET A 196 1.34 24.02 1.72
CA MET A 196 2.41 24.71 1.00
C MET A 196 3.54 23.75 0.56
N ARG A 197 3.88 22.75 1.37
CA ARG A 197 4.92 21.77 1.01
C ARG A 197 4.46 20.85 -0.11
N ALA A 198 3.19 20.43 -0.10
CA ALA A 198 2.62 19.61 -1.17
C ALA A 198 2.60 20.38 -2.49
N GLU A 199 2.10 21.62 -2.50
CA GLU A 199 2.07 22.49 -3.68
C GLU A 199 3.47 22.73 -4.25
N ASN A 200 4.44 23.07 -3.39
CA ASN A 200 5.82 23.28 -3.81
C ASN A 200 6.46 22.01 -4.38
N PHE A 201 6.13 20.83 -3.83
CA PHE A 201 6.62 19.56 -4.35
C PHE A 201 6.08 19.30 -5.75
N VAL A 202 4.77 19.45 -5.95
CA VAL A 202 4.11 19.28 -7.25
C VAL A 202 4.68 20.26 -8.27
N ALA A 203 4.68 21.56 -7.95
CA ALA A 203 5.17 22.61 -8.83
C ALA A 203 6.63 22.38 -9.29
N LYS A 204 7.47 21.83 -8.40
CA LYS A 204 8.89 21.61 -8.69
C LYS A 204 9.17 20.30 -9.42
N ASN A 205 8.43 19.22 -9.13
CA ASN A 205 8.84 17.87 -9.53
C ASN A 205 7.83 17.12 -10.40
N ALA A 206 6.56 17.53 -10.41
CA ALA A 206 5.49 16.70 -10.97
C ALA A 206 4.30 17.50 -11.53
N GLN A 207 4.48 18.78 -11.87
CA GLN A 207 3.37 19.65 -12.27
C GLN A 207 2.65 19.11 -13.50
N PHE A 208 3.42 18.67 -14.51
CA PHE A 208 2.88 18.12 -15.74
C PHE A 208 2.08 16.84 -15.49
N GLU A 209 2.64 15.90 -14.73
CA GLU A 209 1.99 14.64 -14.38
C GLU A 209 0.74 14.86 -13.53
N PHE A 210 0.81 15.82 -12.59
CA PHE A 210 -0.31 16.18 -11.73
C PHE A 210 -1.47 16.78 -12.51
N ASP A 211 -1.19 17.69 -13.45
CA ASP A 211 -2.21 18.29 -14.31
C ASP A 211 -2.81 17.29 -15.31
N ALA A 212 -2.07 16.23 -15.64
CA ALA A 212 -2.51 15.14 -16.52
C ALA A 212 -3.27 14.02 -15.79
N LEU A 213 -3.46 14.10 -14.47
CA LEU A 213 -4.18 13.06 -13.72
C LEU A 213 -5.64 13.00 -14.20
N PRO A 214 -6.17 11.79 -14.47
CA PRO A 214 -7.56 11.64 -14.88
C PRO A 214 -8.50 11.97 -13.72
N SER A 215 -9.61 12.64 -14.03
CA SER A 215 -10.63 12.98 -13.04
C SER A 215 -11.61 11.83 -12.78
N ASP A 216 -11.64 10.82 -13.66
CA ASP A 216 -12.45 9.62 -13.53
C ASP A 216 -11.59 8.37 -13.35
N SER A 217 -11.95 7.54 -12.36
CA SER A 217 -11.31 6.26 -12.13
C SER A 217 -12.03 5.13 -12.85
N VAL A 218 -11.69 4.90 -14.12
CA VAL A 218 -12.37 3.94 -15.00
C VAL A 218 -12.25 2.49 -14.48
N TYR A 219 -11.04 2.06 -14.12
CA TYR A 219 -10.78 0.66 -13.76
C TYR A 219 -11.02 0.33 -12.28
N TYR A 220 -10.96 1.32 -11.38
CA TYR A 220 -10.95 1.04 -9.94
C TYR A 220 -12.16 0.23 -9.50
N LYS A 221 -13.38 0.61 -9.93
CA LYS A 221 -14.58 -0.11 -9.52
C LYS A 221 -14.66 -1.53 -10.08
N LEU A 222 -14.18 -1.72 -11.31
CA LEU A 222 -14.13 -3.04 -11.95
C LEU A 222 -13.16 -3.97 -11.22
N ILE A 223 -11.96 -3.46 -10.89
CA ILE A 223 -10.94 -4.20 -10.14
C ILE A 223 -11.45 -4.51 -8.72
N GLU A 224 -12.00 -3.51 -8.02
CA GLU A 224 -12.52 -3.67 -6.66
C GLU A 224 -13.60 -4.75 -6.59
N ASN A 225 -14.58 -4.72 -7.51
CA ASN A 225 -15.63 -5.73 -7.56
C ASN A 225 -15.07 -7.13 -7.82
N CYS A 226 -14.17 -7.26 -8.80
CA CYS A 226 -13.56 -8.53 -9.13
C CYS A 226 -12.77 -9.12 -7.95
N TYR A 227 -11.95 -8.32 -7.26
CA TYR A 227 -11.20 -8.77 -6.09
C TYR A 227 -12.13 -9.15 -4.93
N ASN A 228 -13.21 -8.42 -4.73
CA ASN A 228 -14.21 -8.77 -3.71
C ASN A 228 -14.86 -10.13 -4.00
N ASP A 229 -15.15 -10.43 -5.26
CA ASP A 229 -15.72 -11.71 -5.68
C ASP A 229 -14.73 -12.87 -5.52
N MET A 230 -13.46 -12.65 -5.85
CA MET A 230 -12.40 -13.66 -5.74
C MET A 230 -11.97 -13.93 -4.30
N PHE A 231 -11.78 -12.88 -3.49
CA PHE A 231 -11.01 -12.96 -2.24
C PHE A 231 -11.81 -12.58 -0.98
N TYR A 232 -12.62 -11.53 -1.03
CA TYR A 232 -13.28 -10.99 0.19
C TYR A 232 -14.68 -11.59 0.46
N SER A 233 -15.16 -12.53 -0.37
CA SER A 233 -16.42 -13.21 -0.13
C SER A 233 -16.30 -14.23 1.02
N ARG A 234 -17.11 -14.03 2.08
CA ARG A 234 -17.08 -14.85 3.30
C ARG A 234 -17.21 -16.35 2.96
N GLY A 235 -16.27 -17.15 3.47
CA GLY A 235 -16.32 -18.61 3.40
C GLY A 235 -15.64 -19.24 2.19
N ARG A 236 -15.02 -18.46 1.29
CA ARG A 236 -14.21 -19.03 0.21
C ARG A 236 -12.82 -19.40 0.71
N VAL A 237 -12.40 -20.64 0.44
CA VAL A 237 -11.01 -21.06 0.53
C VAL A 237 -10.33 -20.60 -0.75
N VAL A 238 -9.31 -19.76 -0.64
CA VAL A 238 -8.50 -19.31 -1.78
C VAL A 238 -7.72 -20.52 -2.29
N THR A 239 -8.19 -21.11 -3.39
CA THR A 239 -7.54 -22.27 -4.04
C THR A 239 -6.53 -21.87 -5.11
N THR A 240 -6.63 -20.66 -5.64
CA THR A 240 -5.75 -20.09 -6.67
C THR A 240 -5.40 -18.64 -6.31
N CYS A 241 -4.26 -18.14 -6.79
CA CYS A 241 -3.85 -16.76 -6.52
C CYS A 241 -4.81 -15.76 -7.21
N PRO A 242 -5.39 -14.79 -6.49
CA PRO A 242 -6.18 -13.72 -7.11
C PRO A 242 -5.30 -12.88 -8.06
N SER A 243 -5.75 -12.59 -9.26
CA SER A 243 -5.06 -11.70 -10.21
C SER A 243 -6.09 -10.97 -11.09
N PRO A 244 -5.84 -9.71 -11.52
CA PRO A 244 -6.62 -9.00 -12.52
C PRO A 244 -6.75 -9.78 -13.84
N ALA A 245 -5.80 -10.68 -14.16
CA ALA A 245 -5.92 -11.57 -15.32
C ALA A 245 -7.15 -12.50 -15.23
N ARG A 246 -7.67 -12.74 -14.02
CA ARG A 246 -8.90 -13.52 -13.79
C ARG A 246 -10.17 -12.67 -13.80
N CYS A 247 -10.04 -11.35 -13.97
CA CYS A 247 -11.15 -10.42 -14.05
C CYS A 247 -11.61 -10.24 -15.49
N ASN A 248 -12.92 -10.27 -15.71
CA ASN A 248 -13.48 -9.95 -17.01
C ASN A 248 -13.69 -8.43 -17.12
N PHE A 249 -12.71 -7.73 -17.69
CA PHE A 249 -12.84 -6.31 -17.98
C PHE A 249 -13.54 -6.08 -19.33
N PRO A 250 -14.39 -5.04 -19.45
CA PRO A 250 -14.96 -4.67 -20.74
C PRO A 250 -13.82 -4.31 -21.71
N GLY A 251 -13.77 -5.00 -22.85
CA GLY A 251 -12.67 -4.89 -23.82
C GLY A 251 -12.69 -3.65 -24.70
N ASN A 252 -13.74 -2.82 -24.61
CA ASN A 252 -13.90 -1.58 -25.38
C ASN A 252 -14.22 -0.44 -24.41
N LEU A 253 -13.19 0.21 -23.89
CA LEU A 253 -13.30 1.45 -23.14
C LEU A 253 -12.81 2.60 -24.04
N GLU A 254 -13.74 3.20 -24.77
CA GLU A 254 -13.44 4.29 -25.71
C GLU A 254 -12.81 5.48 -24.97
N GLY A 255 -11.74 6.03 -25.54
CA GLY A 255 -10.99 7.15 -24.95
C GLY A 255 -10.09 6.77 -23.78
N VAL A 256 -9.93 5.48 -23.49
CA VAL A 256 -9.04 4.99 -22.43
C VAL A 256 -7.84 4.32 -23.05
N GLU A 257 -6.69 4.97 -22.98
CA GLU A 257 -5.42 4.35 -23.38
C GLU A 257 -4.90 3.42 -22.30
N CYS A 258 -4.31 2.29 -22.70
CA CYS A 258 -3.64 1.37 -21.80
C CYS A 258 -2.26 0.98 -22.32
N ALA A 259 -1.26 1.06 -21.45
CA ALA A 259 0.08 0.60 -21.72
C ALA A 259 0.31 -0.78 -21.07
N VAL A 260 0.66 -1.78 -21.88
CA VAL A 260 1.00 -3.14 -21.43
C VAL A 260 2.49 -3.37 -21.66
N ALA A 261 3.21 -3.72 -20.59
CA ALA A 261 4.63 -4.04 -20.66
C ALA A 261 4.86 -5.55 -20.46
N GLY A 262 5.45 -6.22 -21.46
CA GLY A 262 5.82 -7.63 -21.40
C GLY A 262 7.26 -7.86 -20.93
N GLY A 263 7.47 -8.82 -20.02
CA GLY A 263 8.80 -9.18 -19.53
C GLY A 263 9.02 -10.69 -19.37
N ARG A 264 10.26 -11.14 -19.60
CA ARG A 264 10.76 -12.48 -19.28
C ARG A 264 11.40 -12.44 -17.88
N VAL A 265 10.77 -13.11 -16.91
CA VAL A 265 11.27 -13.19 -15.53
C VAL A 265 12.33 -14.30 -15.41
N LYS A 266 13.38 -14.03 -14.64
CA LYS A 266 14.37 -15.01 -14.18
C LYS A 266 14.31 -15.14 -12.66
N HIS A 267 14.77 -16.29 -12.18
CA HIS A 267 14.85 -16.62 -10.76
C HIS A 267 16.31 -16.76 -10.35
N THR A 268 16.67 -16.22 -9.19
CA THR A 268 18.01 -16.39 -8.61
C THR A 268 17.88 -16.79 -7.16
N PHE A 269 18.53 -17.89 -6.80
CA PHE A 269 18.61 -18.36 -5.43
C PHE A 269 19.73 -17.59 -4.73
N ILE A 270 19.39 -16.86 -3.66
CA ILE A 270 20.38 -16.22 -2.79
C ILE A 270 20.87 -17.23 -1.74
N ASN A 271 19.95 -18.04 -1.19
CA ASN A 271 20.21 -19.17 -0.31
C ASN A 271 19.02 -20.13 -0.33
N ASP A 272 19.04 -21.17 0.50
CA ASP A 272 18.00 -22.20 0.59
C ASP A 272 16.59 -21.65 0.91
N ASN A 273 16.51 -20.43 1.45
CA ASN A 273 15.26 -19.81 1.91
C ASN A 273 14.83 -18.58 1.09
N LEU A 274 15.65 -18.10 0.13
CA LEU A 274 15.41 -16.84 -0.56
C LEU A 274 15.62 -16.94 -2.07
N ILE A 275 14.54 -16.70 -2.82
CA ILE A 275 14.50 -16.67 -4.28
C ILE A 275 14.12 -15.26 -4.71
N VAL A 276 14.96 -14.64 -5.54
CA VAL A 276 14.70 -13.31 -6.13
C VAL A 276 14.21 -13.46 -7.57
N HIS A 277 13.14 -12.74 -7.88
CA HIS A 277 12.53 -12.69 -9.20
C HIS A 277 12.92 -11.38 -9.89
N HIS A 278 13.50 -11.44 -11.08
CA HIS A 278 13.89 -10.22 -11.80
C HIS A 278 13.59 -10.31 -13.29
N ILE A 279 13.23 -9.17 -13.90
CA ILE A 279 13.03 -9.08 -15.35
C ILE A 279 14.39 -9.19 -16.02
N SER A 280 14.58 -10.26 -16.79
CA SER A 280 15.83 -10.54 -17.51
C SER A 280 15.87 -9.96 -18.91
N LYS A 281 14.69 -9.78 -19.53
CA LYS A 281 14.54 -9.18 -20.85
C LYS A 281 13.10 -8.71 -21.04
N ALA A 282 12.89 -7.50 -21.54
CA ALA A 282 11.57 -7.11 -22.06
C ALA A 282 11.22 -8.01 -23.26
N THR A 283 10.07 -8.67 -23.23
CA THR A 283 9.70 -9.65 -24.28
C THR A 283 9.14 -8.98 -25.52
N LYS A 284 8.51 -7.82 -25.34
CA LYS A 284 8.07 -6.87 -26.37
C LYS A 284 8.19 -5.46 -25.77
N GLY A 285 8.29 -4.42 -26.59
CA GLY A 285 8.21 -3.05 -26.09
C GLY A 285 6.91 -2.76 -25.35
N MET A 286 6.74 -1.56 -24.82
CA MET A 286 5.46 -1.13 -24.26
C MET A 286 4.41 -1.09 -25.38
N GLU A 287 3.38 -1.92 -25.29
CA GLU A 287 2.25 -1.93 -26.22
C GLU A 287 1.19 -0.95 -25.72
N ILE A 288 0.70 -0.06 -26.60
CA ILE A 288 -0.35 0.91 -26.26
C ILE A 288 -1.64 0.48 -26.96
N HIS A 289 -2.71 0.30 -26.19
CA HIS A 289 -4.05 0.01 -26.66
C HIS A 289 -4.93 1.25 -26.50
N SER A 290 -5.72 1.60 -27.51
CA SER A 290 -6.58 2.80 -27.52
C SER A 290 -8.00 2.56 -27.00
N GLU A 291 -8.34 1.32 -26.63
CA GLU A 291 -9.70 0.91 -26.22
C GLU A 291 -9.69 0.21 -24.85
N GLY A 292 -8.75 0.59 -24.00
CA GLY A 292 -8.52 0.00 -22.69
C GLY A 292 -7.58 -1.21 -22.69
N CYS A 293 -7.22 -1.64 -21.47
CA CYS A 293 -6.41 -2.82 -21.22
C CYS A 293 -7.15 -4.10 -21.60
N LYS A 294 -6.59 -4.84 -22.55
CA LYS A 294 -6.92 -6.25 -22.78
C LYS A 294 -5.86 -7.07 -22.05
N TYR A 295 -6.23 -7.66 -20.92
CA TYR A 295 -5.34 -8.60 -20.23
C TYR A 295 -5.27 -9.85 -21.11
N LEU A 296 -4.09 -10.07 -21.72
CA LEU A 296 -3.78 -11.22 -22.59
C LEU A 296 -3.22 -12.38 -21.78
#